data_AF-A0A659UN73-F1
#
_entry.id   AF-A0A659UN73-F1
#
_cell.length_a   1.000
_cell.length_b   1.000
_cell.length_c   1.000
_cell.angle_alpha   90.00
_cell.angle_beta   90.00
_cell.angle_gamma   90.00
#
_symmetry.space_group_name_H-M   'P 1'
#
loop_
_entity.id
_entity.type
_entity.pdbx_description
1 polymer ?
#
loop_
_entity_poly.entity_id
_entity_poly.type
_entity_poly.pdbx_seq_one_letter_code
_entity_poly.pdbx_strand_id
1 'polypeptide(L)'
;GGQDNGFCRLRRVNGTLNLFYTFPRVGSPMTPALKRRWNRFFAGVRAHEETHGRIAKKMMRATERSIAGLRVANDPSCDKTRREARLRIKTVYAEYEARQNAFDRREHSDGGHVEHLIAALI
;
A
#
# COMPACT_ATOMS: atom_id res chain seq x y z
N GLY A 1 -3.32 15.91 -20.54
CA GLY A 1 -4.38 15.41 -21.44
C GLY A 1 -4.39 16.27 -22.68
N GLY A 2 -4.90 15.76 -23.79
CA GLY A 2 -5.10 16.55 -25.01
C GLY A 2 -6.51 16.30 -25.55
N GLN A 3 -7.08 17.31 -26.21
CA GLN A 3 -8.35 17.21 -26.90
C GLN A 3 -8.15 16.62 -28.31
N ASP A 4 -9.04 15.72 -28.71
CA ASP A 4 -9.24 15.30 -30.11
C ASP A 4 -10.75 15.19 -30.34
N ASN A 5 -11.30 16.04 -31.22
CA ASN A 5 -12.70 15.99 -31.68
C ASN A 5 -13.76 15.89 -30.56
N GLY A 6 -13.65 16.69 -29.49
CA GLY A 6 -14.65 16.73 -28.40
C GLY A 6 -14.49 15.66 -27.31
N PHE A 7 -13.43 14.85 -27.39
CA PHE A 7 -13.06 13.87 -26.38
C PHE A 7 -11.80 14.30 -25.63
N CYS A 8 -11.78 14.02 -24.32
CA CYS A 8 -10.57 14.13 -23.52
C CYS A 8 -9.99 12.75 -23.25
N ARG A 9 -8.67 12.59 -23.46
CA ARG A 9 -7.93 11.35 -23.21
C ARG A 9 -6.76 11.57 -22.25
N LEU A 10 -6.61 10.68 -21.28
CA LEU A 10 -5.40 10.57 -20.47
C LEU A 10 -4.30 9.84 -21.27
N ARG A 11 -3.33 10.61 -21.77
CA ARG A 11 -2.21 10.10 -22.61
C ARG A 11 -1.10 9.43 -21.79
N ARG A 12 -0.81 9.91 -20.59
CA ARG A 12 0.19 9.35 -19.68
C ARG A 12 -0.35 9.37 -18.27
N VAL A 13 -0.07 8.30 -17.54
CA VAL A 13 -0.42 8.12 -16.14
C VAL A 13 0.89 7.80 -15.44
N ASN A 14 1.40 8.75 -14.67
CA ASN A 14 2.60 8.56 -13.86
C ASN A 14 2.19 8.68 -12.40
N GLY A 15 2.22 7.56 -11.67
CA GLY A 15 2.02 7.56 -10.22
C GLY A 15 3.35 7.63 -9.48
N THR A 16 3.40 8.38 -8.39
CA THR A 16 4.55 8.38 -7.45
C THR A 16 4.10 7.72 -6.15
N LEU A 17 4.87 6.72 -5.70
CA LEU A 17 4.67 6.07 -4.40
C LEU A 17 5.93 6.29 -3.56
N ASN A 18 5.78 7.00 -2.44
CA ASN A 18 6.83 7.12 -1.42
C ASN A 18 6.49 6.15 -0.29
N LEU A 19 7.41 5.23 0.03
CA LEU A 19 7.25 4.28 1.12
C LEU A 19 8.32 4.56 2.18
N PHE A 20 7.87 4.73 3.42
CA PHE A 20 8.72 4.86 4.58
C PHE A 20 8.36 3.74 5.55
N TYR A 21 9.38 3.08 6.09
CA TYR A 21 9.21 2.11 7.16
C TYR A 21 9.79 2.69 8.43
N THR A 22 9.05 2.58 9.52
CA THR A 22 9.47 3.03 10.85
C THR A 22 9.61 1.82 11.73
N PHE A 23 10.80 1.63 12.30
CA PHE A 23 11.12 0.46 13.12
C PHE A 23 11.54 0.87 14.54
N PRO A 24 11.31 0.01 15.55
CA PRO A 24 11.72 0.30 16.91
C PRO A 24 13.25 0.27 17.04
N ARG A 25 13.78 1.16 17.88
CA ARG A 25 15.21 1.24 18.20
C ARG A 25 15.47 0.65 19.58
N VAL A 26 16.55 -0.13 19.70
CA VAL A 26 17.05 -0.60 21.00
C VAL A 26 17.70 0.55 21.77
N GLY A 27 17.16 0.85 22.95
CA GLY A 27 17.64 1.96 23.80
C GLY A 27 18.67 1.58 24.87
N SER A 28 18.88 0.30 25.15
CA SER A 28 19.79 -0.15 26.22
C SER A 28 20.44 -1.50 25.88
N PRO A 29 21.59 -1.83 26.49
CA PRO A 29 22.23 -3.13 26.29
C PRO A 29 21.29 -4.30 26.64
N MET A 30 21.32 -5.34 25.81
CA MET A 30 20.53 -6.57 26.01
C MET A 30 21.44 -7.71 26.46
N THR A 31 20.92 -8.60 27.33
CA THR A 31 21.57 -9.88 27.58
C THR A 31 21.66 -10.70 26.29
N PRO A 32 22.62 -11.64 26.16
CA PRO A 32 22.73 -12.47 24.96
C PRO A 32 21.44 -13.23 24.62
N ALA A 33 20.68 -13.66 25.64
CA ALA A 33 19.39 -14.32 25.45
C ALA A 33 18.34 -13.37 24.86
N LEU A 34 18.18 -12.18 25.45
CA LEU A 34 17.24 -11.18 24.96
C LEU A 34 17.60 -10.70 23.54
N LYS A 35 18.88 -10.52 23.24
CA LYS A 35 19.35 -10.14 21.90
C LYS A 35 18.92 -11.15 20.82
N ARG A 36 18.97 -12.45 21.13
CA ARG A 36 18.52 -13.51 20.19
C ARG A 36 17.02 -13.43 19.94
N ARG A 37 16.21 -13.23 20.98
CA ARG A 37 14.75 -13.09 20.86
C ARG A 37 14.38 -11.82 20.09
N TRP A 38 15.01 -10.70 20.43
CA TRP A 38 14.86 -9.42 19.72
C TRP A 38 15.16 -9.53 18.23
N ASN A 39 16.26 -10.18 17.84
CA ASN A 39 16.60 -10.32 16.42
C ASN A 39 15.53 -11.08 15.63
N ARG A 40 14.91 -12.11 16.23
CA ARG A 40 13.82 -12.86 15.60
C ARG A 40 12.56 -12.00 15.48
N PHE A 41 12.18 -11.35 16.57
CA PHE A 41 11.05 -10.41 16.60
C PHE A 41 11.20 -9.32 15.53
N PHE A 42 12.35 -8.65 15.51
CA PHE A 42 12.63 -7.54 14.57
C PHE A 42 12.62 -8.00 13.12
N ALA A 43 13.20 -9.18 12.82
CA ALA A 43 13.16 -9.74 11.47
C ALA A 43 11.71 -10.00 11.01
N GLY A 44 10.86 -10.50 11.91
CA GLY A 44 9.45 -10.73 11.64
C GLY A 44 8.66 -9.44 11.42
N VAL A 45 8.84 -8.43 12.29
CA VAL A 45 8.23 -7.09 12.10
C VAL A 45 8.66 -6.48 10.78
N ARG A 46 9.95 -6.57 10.41
CA ARG A 46 10.41 -6.08 9.11
C ARG A 46 9.70 -6.78 7.94
N ALA A 47 9.56 -8.11 8.00
CA ALA A 47 8.87 -8.87 6.96
C ALA A 47 7.36 -8.52 6.87
N HIS A 48 6.73 -8.23 8.01
CA HIS A 48 5.36 -7.72 8.08
C HIS A 48 5.25 -6.37 7.35
N GLU A 49 6.08 -5.39 7.68
CA GLU A 49 6.06 -4.07 7.03
C GLU A 49 6.38 -4.15 5.52
N GLU A 50 7.33 -4.98 5.13
CA GLU A 50 7.64 -5.21 3.70
C GLU A 50 6.44 -5.81 2.95
N THR A 51 5.56 -6.55 3.63
CA THR A 51 4.30 -7.05 3.05
C THR A 51 3.34 -5.92 2.75
N HIS A 52 3.17 -4.96 3.66
CA HIS A 52 2.43 -3.72 3.37
C HIS A 52 3.01 -2.96 2.18
N GLY A 53 4.33 -2.83 2.12
CA GLY A 53 4.99 -2.20 0.98
C GLY A 53 4.69 -2.89 -0.35
N ARG A 54 4.61 -4.23 -0.37
CA ARG A 54 4.20 -5.00 -1.56
C ARG A 54 2.75 -4.76 -1.92
N ILE A 55 1.85 -4.67 -0.95
CA ILE A 55 0.42 -4.35 -1.17
C ILE A 55 0.27 -2.94 -1.76
N ALA A 56 0.96 -1.94 -1.20
CA ALA A 56 0.96 -0.57 -1.71
C ALA A 56 1.51 -0.47 -3.14
N LYS A 57 2.58 -1.21 -3.47
CA LYS A 57 3.10 -1.28 -4.86
C LYS A 57 2.08 -1.92 -5.82
N LYS A 58 1.33 -2.93 -5.37
CA LYS A 58 0.25 -3.53 -6.18
C LYS A 58 -0.91 -2.55 -6.37
N MET A 59 -1.27 -1.78 -5.34
CA MET A 59 -2.27 -0.72 -5.41
C MET A 59 -1.89 0.29 -6.50
N MET A 60 -0.65 0.82 -6.49
CA MET A 60 -0.22 1.79 -7.49
C MET A 60 -0.36 1.27 -8.92
N ARG A 61 0.09 0.03 -9.17
CA ARG A 61 -0.05 -0.61 -10.49
C ARG A 61 -1.52 -0.83 -10.88
N ALA A 62 -2.38 -1.17 -9.92
CA ALA A 62 -3.82 -1.32 -10.17
C ALA A 62 -4.48 0.01 -10.51
N THR A 63 -4.10 1.08 -9.81
CA THR A 63 -4.54 2.44 -10.09
C THR A 63 -4.13 2.83 -11.51
N GLU A 64 -2.85 2.69 -11.88
CA GLU A 64 -2.36 3.00 -13.22
C GLU A 64 -3.14 2.28 -14.31
N ARG A 65 -3.35 0.95 -14.16
CA ARG A 65 -4.16 0.17 -15.09
C ARG A 65 -5.60 0.65 -15.17
N SER A 66 -6.21 1.06 -14.05
CA SER A 66 -7.61 1.48 -14.02
C SER A 66 -7.86 2.78 -14.80
N ILE A 67 -6.87 3.67 -14.89
CA ILE A 67 -7.00 4.97 -15.57
C ILE A 67 -6.25 5.05 -16.91
N ALA A 68 -5.44 4.04 -17.25
CA ALA A 68 -4.74 3.95 -18.51
C ALA A 68 -5.72 3.99 -19.69
N GLY A 69 -5.51 4.93 -20.61
CA GLY A 69 -6.34 5.08 -21.80
C GLY A 69 -7.76 5.59 -21.54
N LEU A 70 -8.09 6.03 -20.32
CA LEU A 70 -9.40 6.60 -20.00
C LEU A 70 -9.74 7.73 -20.98
N ARG A 71 -10.92 7.59 -21.59
CA ARG A 71 -11.50 8.52 -22.56
C ARG A 71 -12.98 8.68 -22.25
N VAL A 72 -13.43 9.93 -22.14
CA VAL A 72 -14.84 10.26 -21.97
C VAL A 72 -15.30 11.14 -23.13
N ALA A 73 -16.49 10.85 -23.67
CA ALA A 73 -17.10 11.59 -24.75
C ALA A 73 -17.72 12.91 -24.27
N ASN A 74 -17.83 13.87 -25.19
CA ASN A 74 -18.47 15.16 -24.93
C ASN A 74 -17.91 15.83 -23.66
N ASP A 75 -16.58 15.88 -23.59
CA ASP A 75 -15.84 16.35 -22.42
C ASP A 75 -14.76 17.37 -22.81
N PRO A 76 -15.17 18.51 -23.43
CA PRO A 76 -14.22 19.50 -23.94
C PRO A 76 -13.33 20.10 -22.83
N SER A 77 -13.82 20.21 -21.60
CA SER A 77 -13.06 20.70 -20.44
C SER A 77 -12.27 19.61 -19.68
N CYS A 78 -12.37 18.34 -20.10
CA CYS A 78 -11.82 17.18 -19.38
C CYS A 78 -12.38 16.93 -17.97
N ASP A 79 -13.47 17.59 -17.57
CA ASP A 79 -14.01 17.49 -16.21
C ASP A 79 -14.59 16.11 -15.91
N LYS A 80 -15.30 15.51 -16.88
CA LYS A 80 -15.87 14.16 -16.72
C LYS A 80 -14.76 13.12 -16.62
N THR A 81 -13.74 13.23 -17.48
CA THR A 81 -12.55 12.37 -17.48
C THR A 81 -11.82 12.47 -16.15
N ARG A 82 -11.65 13.69 -15.61
CA ARG A 82 -10.99 13.90 -14.31
C ARG A 82 -11.81 13.32 -13.16
N ARG A 83 -13.13 13.50 -13.16
CA ARG A 83 -14.03 12.93 -12.15
C ARG A 83 -13.98 11.41 -12.16
N GLU A 84 -14.03 10.81 -13.34
CA GLU A 84 -13.95 9.37 -13.51
C GLU A 84 -12.59 8.81 -13.08
N ALA A 85 -11.49 9.47 -13.44
CA ALA A 85 -10.16 9.09 -12.97
C ALA A 85 -10.07 9.10 -11.43
N ARG A 86 -10.56 10.17 -10.78
CA ARG A 86 -10.61 10.28 -9.31
C ARG A 86 -11.45 9.18 -8.67
N LEU A 87 -12.60 8.85 -9.27
CA LEU A 87 -13.46 7.77 -8.79
C LEU A 87 -12.71 6.43 -8.82
N ARG A 88 -12.07 6.09 -9.94
CA ARG A 88 -11.29 4.85 -10.07
C ARG A 88 -10.13 4.78 -9.08
N ILE A 89 -9.39 5.88 -8.90
CA ILE A 89 -8.33 5.99 -7.90
C ILE A 89 -8.89 5.71 -6.50
N LYS A 90 -10.03 6.33 -6.13
CA LYS A 90 -10.66 6.13 -4.80
C LYS A 90 -11.11 4.68 -4.59
N THR A 91 -11.70 4.06 -5.62
CA THR A 91 -12.14 2.66 -5.56
C THR A 91 -10.96 1.71 -5.36
N VAL A 92 -9.89 1.87 -6.16
CA VAL A 92 -8.68 1.05 -6.00
C VAL A 92 -8.03 1.28 -4.63
N TYR A 93 -7.97 2.53 -4.16
CA TYR A 93 -7.45 2.82 -2.82
C TYR A 93 -8.24 2.06 -1.74
N ALA A 94 -9.58 2.14 -1.75
CA ALA A 94 -10.42 1.46 -0.78
C ALA A 94 -10.25 -0.07 -0.81
N GLU A 95 -10.12 -0.67 -2.00
CA GLU A 95 -9.86 -2.11 -2.16
C GLU A 95 -8.54 -2.53 -1.49
N TYR A 96 -7.47 -1.77 -1.72
CA TYR A 96 -6.16 -2.11 -1.18
C TYR A 96 -6.01 -1.73 0.29
N GLU A 97 -6.67 -0.69 0.76
CA GLU A 97 -6.80 -0.38 2.18
C GLU A 97 -7.50 -1.53 2.92
N ALA A 98 -8.57 -2.10 2.34
CA ALA A 98 -9.22 -3.28 2.91
C ALA A 98 -8.28 -4.49 2.96
N ARG A 99 -7.36 -4.64 1.99
CA ARG A 99 -6.33 -5.69 1.97
C ARG A 99 -5.25 -5.48 3.03
N GLN A 100 -4.81 -4.26 3.26
CA GLN A 100 -3.88 -3.90 4.34
C GLN A 100 -4.50 -4.32 5.69
N ASN A 101 -5.70 -3.82 5.97
CA ASN A 101 -6.42 -4.13 7.21
C ASN A 101 -6.73 -5.63 7.38
N ALA A 102 -7.01 -6.34 6.28
CA ALA A 102 -7.25 -7.79 6.33
C ALA A 102 -5.96 -8.61 6.54
N PHE A 103 -4.79 -8.07 6.19
CA PHE A 103 -3.51 -8.67 6.50
C PHE A 103 -3.22 -8.47 8.00
N ASP A 104 -3.38 -7.25 8.51
CA ASP A 104 -3.16 -6.94 9.94
C ASP A 104 -4.04 -7.77 10.84
N ARG A 105 -5.33 -7.86 10.53
CA ARG A 105 -6.26 -8.69 11.31
C ARG A 105 -5.85 -10.16 11.40
N ARG A 106 -5.13 -10.69 10.40
CA ARG A 106 -4.63 -12.07 10.42
C ARG A 106 -3.30 -12.20 11.14
N GLU A 107 -2.41 -11.24 10.95
CA GLU A 107 -1.09 -11.24 11.59
C GLU A 107 -1.20 -11.01 13.10
N HIS A 108 -2.20 -10.23 13.53
CA HIS A 108 -2.48 -9.85 14.92
C HIS A 108 -3.65 -10.58 15.58
N SER A 109 -4.27 -11.57 14.91
CA SER A 109 -5.26 -12.42 15.58
C SER A 109 -4.59 -13.35 16.59
N ASP A 110 -5.39 -13.99 17.46
CA ASP A 110 -4.89 -15.08 18.30
C ASP A 110 -4.25 -16.19 17.44
N GLY A 111 -3.04 -16.61 17.81
CA GLY A 111 -2.18 -17.49 16.99
C GLY A 111 -1.62 -16.87 15.70
N GLY A 112 -1.78 -15.56 15.53
CA GLY A 112 -1.24 -14.80 14.40
C GLY A 112 0.29 -14.72 14.47
N HIS A 113 0.92 -14.51 13.31
CA HIS A 113 2.38 -14.50 13.23
C HIS A 113 3.00 -13.38 14.07
N VAL A 114 2.44 -12.17 14.09
CA VAL A 114 2.96 -11.07 14.91
C VAL A 114 2.71 -11.32 16.39
N GLU A 115 1.55 -11.87 16.78
CA GLU A 115 1.30 -12.27 18.17
C GLU A 115 2.32 -13.31 18.66
N HIS A 116 2.66 -14.30 17.83
CA HIS A 116 3.72 -15.25 18.16
C HIS A 116 5.10 -14.61 18.33
N LEU A 117 5.43 -13.60 17.51
CA LEU A 117 6.69 -12.87 17.64
C LEU A 117 6.74 -12.08 18.95
N ILE A 118 5.63 -11.46 19.35
CA ILE A 118 5.50 -10.72 20.62
C ILE A 118 5.64 -11.69 21.80
N ALA A 119 4.89 -12.80 21.80
CA ALA A 119 4.94 -13.79 22.86
C ALA A 119 6.35 -14.40 23.02
N ALA A 120 7.05 -14.64 21.92
CA ALA A 120 8.40 -15.18 21.91
C ALA A 120 9.51 -14.17 22.28
N LEU A 121 9.18 -12.88 22.44
CA LEU A 121 10.14 -11.84 22.81
C LEU A 121 10.45 -11.84 24.32
N ILE A 122 9.44 -12.16 25.13
CA ILE A 122 9.45 -12.06 26.60
C ILE A 122 10.31 -13.18 27.23
#